data_AF-A0A2A6C2V7-F1
#
_entry.id   AF-A0A2A6C2V7-F1
#
_cell.length_a   1.000
_cell.length_b   1.000
_cell.length_c   1.000
_cell.angle_alpha   90.00
_cell.angle_beta   90.00
_cell.angle_gamma   90.00
#
_symmetry.space_group_name_H-M   'P 1'
#
loop_
_entity.id
_entity.type
_entity.pdbx_description
1 polymer ?
#
loop_
_entity_poly.entity_id
_entity_poly.type
_entity_poly.pdbx_seq_one_letter_code
_entity_poly.pdbx_strand_id
1 'polypeptide(L)'
;MRTFLSSALLITFIASSDACMKVTPGTPGMPAVRACKTCSPTLIMLTQVGEGSHGFDTDTTSTTGACAVRTLTCIGNNPTITVNGDGGALMGATTVSFMATCNAAGTAWVSEGITITQLECASTPAP
;
A
#
# COMPACT_ATOMS: atom_id res chain seq x y z
N MET A 1 39.67 -65.94 -7.12
CA MET A 1 38.36 -65.55 -6.55
C MET A 1 38.64 -64.36 -5.64
N ARG A 2 38.36 -63.08 -5.92
CA ARG A 2 37.52 -62.39 -6.90
C ARG A 2 38.24 -61.11 -7.37
N THR A 3 38.20 -60.85 -8.66
CA THR A 3 38.57 -59.60 -9.35
C THR A 3 37.60 -58.48 -8.98
N PHE A 4 38.10 -57.30 -8.59
CA PHE A 4 37.32 -56.06 -8.58
C PHE A 4 37.72 -55.18 -9.75
N LEU A 5 36.78 -55.05 -10.68
CA LEU A 5 36.86 -54.26 -11.90
C LEU A 5 36.80 -52.76 -11.62
N SER A 6 37.62 -52.04 -12.38
CA SER A 6 37.44 -50.72 -12.99
C SER A 6 36.21 -49.89 -12.61
N SER A 7 36.46 -48.68 -12.11
CA SER A 7 35.72 -47.47 -12.53
C SER A 7 36.58 -46.23 -12.27
N ALA A 8 37.44 -45.92 -13.24
CA ALA A 8 38.07 -44.62 -13.36
C ALA A 8 37.04 -43.65 -13.96
N LEU A 9 36.51 -42.75 -13.14
CA LEU A 9 35.57 -41.72 -13.56
C LEU A 9 36.35 -40.61 -14.28
N LEU A 10 36.37 -40.65 -15.60
CA LEU A 10 36.93 -39.60 -16.47
C LEU A 10 36.01 -38.37 -16.42
N ILE A 11 36.47 -37.26 -15.81
CA ILE A 11 35.75 -35.98 -15.85
C ILE A 11 36.25 -35.21 -17.07
N THR A 12 35.45 -35.19 -18.14
CA THR A 12 35.66 -34.36 -19.32
C THR A 12 35.34 -32.90 -19.01
N PHE A 13 36.34 -32.03 -19.06
CA PHE A 13 36.15 -30.57 -19.04
C PHE A 13 35.61 -30.12 -20.40
N ILE A 14 34.30 -29.85 -20.48
CA ILE A 14 33.68 -29.21 -21.65
C ILE A 14 33.80 -27.70 -21.46
N ALA A 15 34.60 -27.06 -22.31
CA ALA A 15 34.62 -25.61 -22.45
C ALA A 15 33.35 -25.15 -23.18
N SER A 16 32.39 -24.60 -22.44
CA SER A 16 31.24 -23.89 -23.03
C SER A 16 31.65 -22.46 -23.37
N SER A 17 32.01 -22.24 -24.63
CA SER A 17 31.92 -20.94 -25.28
C SER A 17 30.46 -20.71 -25.69
N ASP A 18 29.74 -19.82 -24.99
CA ASP A 18 28.42 -19.36 -25.40
C ASP A 18 28.38 -17.85 -25.56
N ALA A 19 27.65 -17.46 -26.60
CA ALA A 19 27.75 -16.25 -27.38
C ALA A 19 27.29 -14.96 -26.69
N CYS A 20 27.77 -13.81 -27.20
CA CYS A 20 27.19 -12.49 -26.95
C CYS A 20 25.69 -12.50 -27.30
N MET A 21 24.83 -12.59 -26.30
CA MET A 21 23.38 -12.50 -26.47
C MET A 21 23.00 -11.04 -26.73
N LYS A 22 22.48 -10.75 -27.92
CA LYS A 22 21.77 -9.51 -28.23
C LYS A 22 20.50 -9.45 -27.37
N VAL A 23 20.46 -8.60 -26.34
CA VAL A 23 19.20 -8.30 -25.63
C VAL A 23 18.32 -7.41 -26.52
N THR A 24 17.21 -7.96 -26.98
CA THR A 24 16.13 -7.20 -27.64
C THR A 24 15.05 -6.89 -26.58
N PRO A 25 14.41 -5.72 -26.59
CA PRO A 25 13.75 -5.10 -25.44
C PRO A 25 12.48 -5.82 -24.96
N GLY A 26 12.25 -5.78 -23.64
CA GLY A 26 10.96 -5.99 -22.97
C GLY A 26 10.37 -7.40 -23.06
N THR A 27 10.45 -8.17 -21.98
CA THR A 27 9.76 -9.46 -21.84
C THR A 27 8.24 -9.31 -22.04
N PRO A 28 7.61 -9.99 -23.02
CA PRO A 28 6.16 -10.16 -23.03
C PRO A 28 5.79 -11.16 -21.93
N GLY A 29 5.03 -10.74 -20.92
CA GLY A 29 4.37 -11.67 -19.99
C GLY A 29 4.46 -11.38 -18.49
N MET A 30 5.05 -10.27 -18.02
CA MET A 30 4.97 -9.89 -16.60
C MET A 30 4.45 -8.45 -16.45
N PRO A 31 3.48 -8.16 -15.55
CA PRO A 31 2.81 -6.86 -15.51
C PRO A 31 3.80 -5.75 -15.15
N ALA A 32 3.84 -4.68 -15.95
CA ALA A 32 4.57 -3.47 -15.58
C ALA A 32 3.81 -2.74 -14.46
N VAL A 33 4.07 -3.08 -13.20
CA VAL A 33 3.60 -2.28 -12.05
C VAL A 33 4.76 -1.43 -11.54
N ARG A 34 4.77 -0.16 -11.96
CA ARG A 34 5.60 0.94 -11.44
C ARG A 34 4.84 2.24 -11.66
N ALA A 35 4.85 3.23 -10.78
CA ALA A 35 5.29 3.33 -9.39
C ALA A 35 4.39 4.38 -8.74
N CYS A 36 3.87 4.14 -7.54
CA CYS A 36 3.07 5.14 -6.83
C CYS A 36 3.93 6.37 -6.53
N LYS A 37 3.47 7.53 -6.98
CA LYS A 37 4.15 8.82 -6.80
C LYS A 37 3.17 9.87 -6.31
N THR A 38 2.58 9.62 -5.15
CA THR A 38 1.52 10.43 -4.50
C THR A 38 0.17 10.47 -5.20
N CYS A 39 -0.89 10.41 -4.39
CA CYS A 39 -2.26 10.69 -4.78
C CYS A 39 -2.60 12.12 -4.31
N SER A 40 -3.48 12.83 -5.02
CA SER A 40 -3.96 14.13 -4.52
C SER A 40 -4.75 13.93 -3.21
N PRO A 41 -4.52 14.75 -2.17
CA PRO A 41 -5.36 14.74 -0.96
C PRO A 41 -6.83 15.01 -1.27
N THR A 42 -7.13 15.76 -2.34
CA THR A 42 -8.50 16.12 -2.73
C THR A 42 -9.32 14.94 -3.28
N LEU A 43 -8.71 13.76 -3.47
CA LEU A 43 -9.41 12.55 -3.87
C LEU A 43 -10.26 11.94 -2.73
N ILE A 44 -10.03 12.36 -1.48
CA ILE A 44 -10.92 12.08 -0.36
C ILE A 44 -11.56 13.41 0.05
N MET A 45 -12.89 13.45 0.05
CA MET A 45 -13.66 14.55 0.62
C MET A 45 -13.68 14.44 2.14
N LEU A 46 -13.22 15.46 2.84
CA LEU A 46 -13.35 15.53 4.30
C LEU A 46 -14.60 16.33 4.63
N THR A 47 -15.62 15.68 5.22
CA THR A 47 -16.89 16.33 5.58
C THR A 47 -16.97 16.68 7.06
N GLN A 48 -17.88 17.60 7.38
CA GLN A 48 -18.18 18.08 8.73
C GLN A 48 -19.69 18.40 8.82
N VAL A 49 -20.52 17.43 8.44
CA VAL A 49 -21.98 17.60 8.38
C VAL A 49 -22.70 16.82 9.47
N GLY A 50 -22.11 15.71 9.96
CA GLY A 50 -22.68 14.89 11.02
C GLY A 50 -22.71 15.58 12.39
N GLU A 51 -23.51 15.05 13.30
CA GLU A 51 -23.52 15.49 14.70
C GLU A 51 -22.16 15.25 15.36
N GLY A 52 -21.67 16.25 16.10
CA GLY A 52 -20.34 16.19 16.72
C GLY A 52 -19.19 16.18 15.72
N SER A 53 -19.45 16.40 14.43
CA SER A 53 -18.40 16.43 13.41
C SER A 53 -17.52 17.67 13.54
N HIS A 54 -16.22 17.47 13.29
CA HIS A 54 -15.22 18.53 13.32
C HIS A 54 -14.05 18.18 12.41
N GLY A 55 -13.03 19.05 12.41
CA GLY A 55 -11.84 18.86 11.57
C GLY A 55 -10.98 17.74 12.10
N PHE A 56 -10.31 17.01 11.21
CA PHE A 56 -9.23 16.12 11.62
C PHE A 56 -8.10 16.94 12.26
N ASP A 57 -7.59 16.46 13.38
CA ASP A 57 -6.50 17.10 14.13
C ASP A 57 -5.19 17.05 13.36
N THR A 58 -4.96 15.96 12.61
CA THR A 58 -3.81 15.82 11.73
C THR A 58 -4.20 15.17 10.42
N ASP A 59 -3.61 15.63 9.32
CA ASP A 59 -3.65 14.99 8.00
C ASP A 59 -2.24 15.02 7.42
N THR A 60 -1.61 13.84 7.35
CA THR A 60 -0.22 13.71 6.92
C THR A 60 -0.10 12.72 5.78
N THR A 61 0.83 12.97 4.85
CA THR A 61 1.13 12.04 3.76
C THR A 61 2.61 11.70 3.77
N SER A 62 2.91 10.41 3.97
CA SER A 62 4.26 9.87 3.83
C SER A 62 4.49 9.37 2.42
N THR A 63 5.61 9.77 1.81
CA THR A 63 6.01 9.38 0.44
C THR A 63 7.28 8.54 0.41
N THR A 64 7.70 8.05 1.59
CA THR A 64 8.96 7.32 1.79
C THR A 64 8.90 5.86 1.32
N GLY A 65 7.70 5.29 1.21
CA GLY A 65 7.46 3.92 0.80
C GLY A 65 7.25 3.77 -0.72
N ALA A 66 6.94 2.53 -1.14
CA ALA A 66 6.61 2.23 -2.53
C ALA A 66 5.39 3.01 -3.03
N CYS A 67 4.43 3.30 -2.13
CA CYS A 67 3.26 4.13 -2.34
C CYS A 67 3.08 5.16 -1.23
N ALA A 68 2.46 6.29 -1.59
CA ALA A 68 2.12 7.29 -0.58
C ALA A 68 1.09 6.73 0.38
N VAL A 69 1.28 6.98 1.67
CA VAL A 69 0.35 6.62 2.74
C VAL A 69 -0.13 7.89 3.38
N ARG A 70 -1.45 8.10 3.40
CA ARG A 70 -2.08 9.22 4.07
C ARG A 70 -2.68 8.75 5.39
N THR A 71 -2.37 9.47 6.45
CA THR A 71 -2.85 9.20 7.80
C THR A 71 -3.61 10.42 8.30
N LEU A 72 -4.87 10.21 8.65
CA LEU A 72 -5.71 11.21 9.30
C LEU A 72 -5.98 10.80 10.74
N THR A 73 -5.97 11.77 11.65
CA THR A 73 -6.21 11.53 13.09
C THR A 73 -7.35 12.39 13.59
N CYS A 74 -8.23 11.77 14.37
CA CYS A 74 -9.38 12.37 15.00
C CYS A 74 -9.25 12.20 16.52
N ILE A 75 -9.26 13.31 17.27
CA ILE A 75 -9.07 13.39 18.71
C ILE A 75 -10.35 13.96 19.32
N GLY A 76 -10.71 13.43 20.48
CA GLY A 76 -11.86 13.92 21.25
C GLY A 76 -12.26 12.89 22.28
N ASN A 77 -13.44 13.05 22.90
CA ASN A 77 -13.98 12.01 23.75
C ASN A 77 -14.84 11.07 22.90
N ASN A 78 -14.48 9.78 22.87
CA ASN A 78 -15.04 8.76 21.99
C ASN A 78 -15.01 9.16 20.49
N PRO A 79 -13.84 9.50 19.93
CA PRO A 79 -13.78 9.96 18.55
C PRO A 79 -14.08 8.83 17.58
N THR A 80 -14.73 9.18 16.48
CA THR A 80 -15.10 8.28 15.40
C THR A 80 -14.63 8.84 14.06
N ILE A 81 -14.24 7.93 13.15
CA ILE A 81 -13.99 8.26 11.75
C ILE A 81 -14.95 7.46 10.90
N THR A 82 -15.91 8.14 10.28
CA THR A 82 -16.85 7.56 9.33
C THR A 82 -16.23 7.50 7.95
N VAL A 83 -16.30 6.34 7.30
CA VAL A 83 -15.69 6.08 6.00
C VAL A 83 -16.77 5.97 4.92
N ASN A 84 -16.63 6.75 3.85
CA ASN A 84 -17.55 6.74 2.70
C ASN A 84 -19.04 6.93 3.09
N GLY A 85 -19.32 7.74 4.12
CA GLY A 85 -20.68 8.02 4.61
C GLY A 85 -21.26 6.89 5.46
N ASP A 86 -21.48 5.71 4.88
CA ASP A 86 -22.08 4.55 5.55
C ASP A 86 -21.21 3.29 5.45
N GLY A 87 -19.99 3.41 4.91
CA GLY A 87 -19.07 2.30 4.66
C GLY A 87 -18.44 1.68 5.91
N GLY A 88 -18.75 2.22 7.09
CA GLY A 88 -18.25 1.79 8.39
C GLY A 88 -17.67 2.94 9.21
N ALA A 89 -17.41 2.68 10.48
CA ALA A 89 -16.80 3.64 11.39
C ALA A 89 -15.66 3.00 12.18
N LEU A 90 -14.56 3.74 12.32
CA LEU A 90 -13.50 3.44 13.28
C LEU A 90 -13.80 4.20 14.57
N MET A 91 -13.55 3.59 15.72
CA MET A 91 -13.77 4.20 17.03
C MET A 91 -12.49 4.17 17.86
N GLY A 92 -12.26 5.23 18.62
CA GLY A 92 -11.19 5.30 19.61
C GLY A 92 -11.73 5.73 20.98
N ALA A 93 -10.88 5.66 22.01
CA ALA A 93 -11.22 6.20 23.33
C ALA A 93 -10.98 7.71 23.39
N THR A 94 -9.76 8.13 23.04
CA THR A 94 -9.34 9.55 22.99
C THR A 94 -8.81 9.96 21.62
N THR A 95 -8.42 8.98 20.80
CA THR A 95 -7.82 9.18 19.49
C THR A 95 -8.14 7.99 18.62
N VAL A 96 -8.43 8.25 17.34
CA VAL A 96 -8.56 7.23 16.30
C VAL A 96 -7.88 7.76 15.03
N SER A 97 -7.22 6.86 14.30
CA SER A 97 -6.53 7.20 13.05
C SER A 97 -7.02 6.33 11.90
N PHE A 98 -7.12 6.93 10.73
CA PHE A 98 -7.43 6.26 9.48
C PHE A 98 -6.21 6.32 8.56
N MET A 99 -5.87 5.18 7.94
CA MET A 99 -4.78 5.08 6.97
C MET A 99 -5.32 4.64 5.62
N ALA A 100 -4.90 5.33 4.57
CA ALA A 100 -5.10 4.88 3.19
C ALA A 100 -3.81 4.94 2.40
N THR A 101 -3.66 3.97 1.50
CA THR A 101 -2.53 3.85 0.58
C THR A 101 -2.96 4.30 -0.81
N CYS A 102 -2.17 5.15 -1.45
CA CYS A 102 -2.38 5.54 -2.83
C CYS A 102 -2.25 4.32 -3.74
N ASN A 103 -3.21 4.11 -4.65
CA ASN A 103 -3.17 3.01 -5.60
C ASN A 103 -2.02 3.16 -6.62
N ALA A 104 -1.68 2.07 -7.31
CA ALA A 104 -0.59 2.05 -8.28
C ALA A 104 -0.77 3.08 -9.43
N ALA A 105 -2.01 3.47 -9.72
CA ALA A 105 -2.34 4.44 -10.77
C ALA A 105 -2.20 5.91 -10.31
N GLY A 106 -2.07 6.19 -9.00
CA GLY A 106 -2.04 7.56 -8.49
C GLY A 106 -3.40 8.27 -8.50
N THR A 107 -4.49 7.52 -8.65
CA THR A 107 -5.85 8.05 -8.89
C THR A 107 -6.83 7.82 -7.75
N ALA A 108 -6.47 7.01 -6.76
CA ALA A 108 -7.35 6.71 -5.63
C ALA A 108 -6.58 6.38 -4.36
N TRP A 109 -7.16 6.74 -3.22
CA TRP A 109 -6.75 6.26 -1.90
C TRP A 109 -7.52 4.99 -1.58
N VAL A 110 -6.82 3.97 -1.08
CA VAL A 110 -7.37 2.63 -0.82
C VAL A 110 -7.02 2.20 0.60
N SER A 111 -8.00 1.63 1.30
CA SER A 111 -7.81 1.00 2.60
C SER A 111 -8.58 -0.32 2.62
N GLU A 112 -7.94 -1.42 3.05
CA GLU A 112 -8.53 -2.77 3.06
C GLU A 112 -9.17 -3.19 1.72
N GLY A 113 -8.59 -2.74 0.59
CA GLY A 113 -9.10 -3.02 -0.77
C GLY A 113 -10.28 -2.15 -1.22
N ILE A 114 -10.76 -1.23 -0.39
CA ILE A 114 -11.88 -0.33 -0.68
C ILE A 114 -11.34 1.05 -1.08
N THR A 115 -11.89 1.61 -2.17
CA THR A 115 -11.60 3.00 -2.56
C THR A 115 -12.25 3.98 -1.59
N ILE A 116 -11.46 4.91 -1.08
CA ILE A 116 -11.89 5.91 -0.11
C ILE A 116 -12.17 7.21 -0.84
N THR A 117 -13.41 7.68 -0.74
CA THR A 117 -13.90 8.90 -1.39
C THR A 117 -14.35 9.95 -0.39
N GLN A 118 -14.68 9.54 0.84
CA GLN A 118 -15.10 10.46 1.89
C GLN A 118 -14.65 9.97 3.28
N LEU A 119 -14.27 10.91 4.14
CA LEU A 119 -14.04 10.68 5.57
C LEU A 119 -14.68 11.80 6.38
N GLU A 120 -15.19 11.47 7.56
CA GLU A 120 -15.70 12.44 8.53
C GLU A 120 -15.17 12.10 9.92
N CYS A 121 -14.65 13.10 10.64
CA CYS A 121 -14.24 12.97 12.03
C CYS A 121 -15.34 13.55 12.90
N ALA A 122 -15.75 12.80 13.93
CA ALA A 122 -16.68 13.28 14.93
C ALA A 122 -16.23 12.86 16.33
N SER A 123 -16.57 13.66 17.33
CA SER A 123 -16.35 13.30 18.73
C SER A 123 -17.32 14.07 19.63
N THR A 124 -17.47 13.59 20.86
CA THR A 124 -18.07 14.44 21.89
C THR A 124 -17.05 15.48 22.34
N PRO A 125 -17.46 16.76 22.54
CA PRO A 125 -16.55 17.77 23.07
C PRO A 125 -15.87 17.29 24.34
N ALA A 126 -14.56 17.49 24.43
CA ALA A 126 -13.85 17.24 25.68
C ALA A 126 -14.46 18.11 26.80
N PRO A 127 -14.63 17.58 28.02
CA PRO A 127 -15.11 18.37 29.16
C PRO A 127 -14.16 19.50 29.55
#